data_AF-A0A7W4BPE1-F1
#
_entry.id   AF-A0A7W4BPE1-F1
#
_cell.length_a   1.000
_cell.length_b   1.000
_cell.length_c   1.000
_cell.angle_alpha   90.00
_cell.angle_beta   90.00
_cell.angle_gamma   90.00
#
_symmetry.space_group_name_H-M   'P 1'
#
loop_
_entity.id
_entity.type
_entity.pdbx_description
1 polymer ?
#
loop_
_entity_poly.entity_id
_entity_poly.type
_entity_poly.pdbx_seq_one_letter_code
_entity_poly.pdbx_strand_id
1 'polypeptide(L)'
;MKLKTAFLFLLMSIYMPFFKTFIPDLDELDLNTQKLNKSLKDKINRQWKDVFDQTTLLQLYSSLIKELRLFREGQSQPAKLYYFLQLFSSSDYKVIFDKKSHHALLTHTELLESEIEQLLLETNTQLIQNPTPAEDGDLREMVSDLISLYFCHPSYHSEGYDDLKRIGGNLAFKFLRTYPYQDTSNLLISLLPSASDPLEQYTQLINDIVCSEQNDENRDLLLYILVSEMIGFYTEKSDFFYKKSKEVLKLLSTHISHWSDDQIDYFITQGVLNGYSIYPTPKTKIAEIKGYIKKLNEGNYNAQVIKKRVKEYNQEIANIENDPIAFINAGYNKAAKILMVKNNTITFLENLSKLTPDSKTKVHLDQLIAQTLALKNTPKVFPINKTPKIKFSDLHFKLLVIEELMYKKNLLTPKFDLTQFIAQYHLREIDKEQEGYEVIPEALAYFKGLDISEELLAKVTSLTQDCGVDGGADVYAQIWPFWDPGCGDEVLKVSNKASKDLPLLPNLQQVIGLEHSNPSKKLISSFKERQIQLTDQDV
;
A
#
# COMPACT_ATOMS: atom_id res chain seq x y z
N MET A 1 -38.18 -20.37 -56.23
CA MET A 1 -37.80 -20.37 -54.79
C MET A 1 -36.28 -20.20 -54.62
N LYS A 2 -35.72 -19.13 -55.20
CA LYS A 2 -34.33 -18.67 -55.11
C LYS A 2 -34.35 -17.17 -55.42
N LEU A 3 -34.91 -16.36 -54.52
CA LEU A 3 -34.90 -14.89 -54.67
C LEU A 3 -35.24 -14.15 -53.35
N LYS A 4 -34.94 -14.74 -52.18
CA LYS A 4 -35.16 -14.08 -50.88
C LYS A 4 -33.91 -13.94 -50.00
N THR A 5 -32.75 -14.47 -50.42
CA THR A 5 -31.52 -14.40 -49.61
C THR A 5 -30.54 -13.30 -50.05
N ALA A 6 -30.77 -12.68 -51.22
CA ALA A 6 -29.94 -11.55 -51.70
C ALA A 6 -30.44 -10.17 -51.24
N PHE A 7 -31.67 -10.09 -50.70
CA PHE A 7 -32.26 -8.81 -50.26
C PHE A 7 -31.99 -8.50 -48.78
N LEU A 8 -31.52 -9.48 -47.99
CA LEU A 8 -31.13 -9.25 -46.59
C LEU A 8 -29.69 -8.74 -46.43
N PHE A 9 -28.80 -9.05 -47.38
CA PHE A 9 -27.42 -8.57 -47.38
C PHE A 9 -27.27 -7.12 -47.89
N LEU A 10 -28.25 -6.61 -48.65
CA LEU A 10 -28.25 -5.22 -49.12
C LEU A 10 -28.99 -4.25 -48.17
N LEU A 11 -29.79 -4.77 -47.23
CA LEU A 11 -30.53 -3.98 -46.24
C LEU A 11 -29.80 -3.83 -44.89
N MET A 12 -28.80 -4.67 -44.59
CA MET A 12 -27.89 -4.45 -43.45
C MET A 12 -26.80 -3.41 -43.73
N SER A 13 -26.68 -2.91 -44.97
CA SER A 13 -25.73 -1.85 -45.34
C SER A 13 -26.34 -0.44 -45.35
N ILE A 14 -27.62 -0.29 -44.98
CA ILE A 14 -28.36 0.99 -45.11
C ILE A 14 -28.83 1.56 -43.74
N TYR A 15 -28.52 0.90 -42.61
CA TYR A 15 -28.79 1.42 -41.26
C TYR A 15 -27.59 1.33 -40.31
N MET A 16 -26.44 1.86 -40.75
CA MET A 16 -25.38 2.25 -39.81
C MET A 16 -25.06 3.75 -39.96
N PRO A 17 -25.83 4.64 -39.32
CA PRO A 17 -25.43 6.03 -39.16
C PRO A 17 -24.65 6.24 -37.85
N PHE A 18 -23.85 5.26 -37.39
CA PHE A 18 -23.25 5.33 -36.05
C PHE A 18 -21.85 5.97 -35.98
N PHE A 19 -21.19 6.28 -37.10
CA PHE A 19 -19.77 6.69 -37.05
C PHE A 19 -19.36 7.76 -38.07
N LYS A 20 -20.16 8.82 -38.25
CA LYS A 20 -19.76 9.95 -39.12
C LYS A 20 -19.09 11.14 -38.42
N THR A 21 -19.03 11.19 -37.09
CA THR A 21 -18.33 12.26 -36.37
C THR A 21 -17.81 11.74 -35.03
N PHE A 22 -16.51 11.42 -35.00
CA PHE A 22 -15.54 11.39 -33.91
C PHE A 22 -15.86 10.88 -32.48
N ILE A 23 -17.10 10.77 -32.01
CA ILE A 23 -17.37 10.56 -30.59
C ILE A 23 -18.56 9.62 -30.38
N PRO A 24 -18.56 8.73 -29.38
CA PRO A 24 -19.83 8.22 -28.81
C PRO A 24 -20.71 9.39 -28.40
N ASP A 25 -21.64 9.81 -29.24
CA ASP A 25 -22.68 10.85 -29.01
C ASP A 25 -22.47 11.74 -27.75
N LEU A 26 -21.32 12.45 -27.69
CA LEU A 26 -21.06 13.48 -26.68
C LEU A 26 -21.77 14.79 -27.08
N ASP A 27 -22.61 14.76 -28.10
CA ASP A 27 -23.54 15.85 -28.39
C ASP A 27 -24.64 15.95 -27.31
N GLU A 28 -24.81 14.88 -26.50
CA GLU A 28 -25.62 14.88 -25.26
C GLU A 28 -24.88 15.40 -24.01
N LEU A 29 -23.59 15.79 -24.08
CA LEU A 29 -22.99 16.62 -23.02
C LEU A 29 -23.87 17.86 -22.93
N ASP A 30 -24.53 18.06 -21.80
CA ASP A 30 -25.44 19.19 -21.61
C ASP A 30 -24.70 20.48 -21.95
N LEU A 31 -25.02 21.04 -23.12
CA LEU A 31 -24.37 22.22 -23.69
C LEU A 31 -24.48 23.43 -22.76
N ASN A 32 -25.43 23.39 -21.81
CA ASN A 32 -25.64 24.46 -20.84
C ASN A 32 -24.83 24.28 -19.54
N THR A 33 -24.44 23.06 -19.16
CA THR A 33 -23.70 22.81 -17.91
C THR A 33 -22.29 22.28 -18.11
N GLN A 34 -21.95 21.76 -19.30
CA GLN A 34 -20.66 21.16 -19.63
C GLN A 34 -20.19 20.16 -18.55
N LYS A 35 -21.08 19.30 -18.03
CA LYS A 35 -20.75 18.34 -16.95
C LYS A 35 -21.05 16.91 -17.34
N LEU A 36 -20.12 16.01 -17.00
CA LEU A 36 -20.24 14.58 -17.23
C LEU A 36 -20.83 13.87 -16.00
N ASN A 37 -22.15 13.69 -15.95
CA ASN A 37 -22.81 13.02 -14.82
C ASN A 37 -22.66 11.49 -14.88
N LYS A 38 -22.78 10.81 -13.73
CA LYS A 38 -22.62 9.35 -13.62
C LYS A 38 -23.50 8.55 -14.59
N SER A 39 -24.77 8.96 -14.78
CA SER A 39 -25.69 8.26 -15.68
C SER A 39 -25.22 8.29 -17.13
N LEU A 40 -24.66 9.43 -17.58
CA LEU A 40 -24.09 9.58 -18.91
C LEU A 40 -22.79 8.76 -19.05
N LYS A 41 -21.91 8.80 -18.03
CA LYS A 41 -20.70 7.94 -18.01
C LYS A 41 -21.05 6.45 -18.16
N ASP A 42 -22.02 5.98 -17.37
CA ASP A 42 -22.49 4.59 -17.42
C ASP A 42 -23.15 4.23 -18.76
N LYS A 43 -23.87 5.16 -19.39
CA LYS A 43 -24.46 4.97 -20.73
C LYS A 43 -23.35 4.81 -21.78
N ILE A 44 -22.37 5.71 -21.80
CA ILE A 44 -21.26 5.67 -22.75
C ILE A 44 -20.46 4.38 -22.57
N ASN A 45 -20.11 4.02 -21.34
CA ASN A 45 -19.40 2.77 -21.03
C ASN A 45 -20.16 1.52 -21.53
N ARG A 46 -21.48 1.47 -21.39
CA ARG A 46 -22.30 0.36 -21.93
C ARG A 46 -22.25 0.32 -23.46
N GLN A 47 -22.39 1.46 -24.14
CA GLN A 47 -22.30 1.52 -25.60
C GLN A 47 -20.94 1.05 -26.11
N TRP A 48 -19.89 1.51 -25.44
CA TRP A 48 -18.50 1.14 -25.68
C TRP A 48 -18.25 -0.35 -25.51
N LYS A 49 -18.82 -0.95 -24.46
CA LYS A 49 -18.66 -2.38 -24.15
C LYS A 49 -19.01 -3.30 -25.31
N ASP A 50 -20.04 -2.94 -26.07
CA ASP A 50 -20.59 -3.79 -27.12
C ASP A 50 -19.93 -3.56 -28.50
N VAL A 51 -19.02 -2.57 -28.62
CA VAL A 51 -18.47 -2.11 -29.91
C VAL A 51 -16.94 -2.12 -29.98
N PHE A 52 -16.22 -2.34 -28.86
CA PHE A 52 -14.76 -2.35 -28.82
C PHE A 52 -14.11 -3.59 -29.45
N ASP A 53 -14.13 -3.65 -30.78
CA ASP A 53 -13.19 -4.44 -31.55
C ASP A 53 -11.88 -3.67 -31.82
N GLN A 54 -10.88 -4.38 -32.36
CA GLN A 54 -9.56 -3.81 -32.63
C GLN A 54 -9.62 -2.65 -33.65
N THR A 55 -10.51 -2.74 -34.64
CA THR A 55 -10.68 -1.70 -35.67
C THR A 55 -11.23 -0.41 -35.07
N THR A 56 -12.22 -0.52 -34.19
CA THR A 56 -12.82 0.61 -33.47
C THR A 56 -11.80 1.30 -32.59
N LEU A 57 -10.98 0.55 -31.85
CA LEU A 57 -9.89 1.11 -31.03
C LEU A 57 -8.85 1.85 -31.87
N LEU A 58 -8.43 1.28 -33.01
CA LEU A 58 -7.51 1.96 -33.93
C LEU A 58 -8.11 3.28 -34.45
N GLN A 59 -9.38 3.29 -34.81
CA GLN A 59 -10.08 4.49 -35.27
C GLN A 59 -10.19 5.54 -34.17
N LEU A 60 -10.44 5.14 -32.92
CA LEU A 60 -10.52 6.06 -31.78
C LEU A 60 -9.18 6.71 -31.46
N TYR A 61 -8.06 6.00 -31.59
CA TYR A 61 -6.73 6.60 -31.44
C TYR A 61 -6.36 7.53 -32.59
N SER A 62 -6.60 7.11 -33.85
CA SER A 62 -6.44 7.97 -35.04
C SER A 62 -7.25 9.25 -34.90
N SER A 63 -8.47 9.09 -34.38
CA SER A 63 -9.35 10.17 -34.02
C SER A 63 -8.66 11.04 -32.97
N LEU A 64 -8.39 10.54 -31.77
CA LEU A 64 -7.78 11.32 -30.67
C LEU A 64 -6.62 12.21 -31.15
N ILE A 65 -5.67 11.64 -31.91
CA ILE A 65 -4.53 12.39 -32.48
C ILE A 65 -4.98 13.56 -33.37
N LYS A 66 -5.98 13.34 -34.23
CA LYS A 66 -6.52 14.41 -35.08
C LYS A 66 -7.13 15.54 -34.24
N GLU A 67 -7.91 15.23 -33.20
CA GLU A 67 -8.49 16.29 -32.36
C GLU A 67 -7.45 17.00 -31.49
N LEU A 68 -6.40 16.32 -31.04
CA LEU A 68 -5.28 16.97 -30.34
C LEU A 68 -4.62 18.03 -31.24
N ARG A 69 -4.46 17.74 -32.53
CA ARG A 69 -3.96 18.72 -33.52
C ARG A 69 -4.91 19.89 -33.71
N LEU A 70 -6.19 19.61 -33.93
CA LEU A 70 -7.21 20.66 -34.07
C LEU A 70 -7.31 21.52 -32.81
N PHE A 71 -7.16 20.92 -31.62
CA PHE A 71 -7.14 21.63 -30.36
C PHE A 71 -5.99 22.62 -30.30
N ARG A 72 -4.77 22.20 -30.65
CA ARG A 72 -3.59 23.09 -30.73
C ARG A 72 -3.74 24.20 -31.77
N GLU A 73 -4.44 23.92 -32.87
CA GLU A 73 -4.76 24.93 -33.90
C GLU A 73 -5.92 25.87 -33.50
N GLY A 74 -6.51 25.70 -32.32
CA GLY A 74 -7.65 26.50 -31.83
C GLY A 74 -8.98 26.18 -32.51
N GLN A 75 -9.09 25.00 -33.13
CA GLN A 75 -10.24 24.55 -33.94
C GLN A 75 -11.07 23.44 -33.29
N SER A 76 -10.66 22.90 -32.13
CA SER A 76 -11.41 21.87 -31.40
C SER A 76 -12.35 22.46 -30.34
N GLN A 77 -13.17 21.61 -29.72
CA GLN A 77 -13.98 21.93 -28.54
C GLN A 77 -13.29 21.40 -27.27
N PRO A 78 -12.56 22.24 -26.50
CA PRO A 78 -11.71 21.79 -25.39
C PRO A 78 -12.43 20.91 -24.37
N ALA A 79 -13.64 21.30 -23.97
CA ALA A 79 -14.45 20.54 -23.02
C ALA A 79 -14.81 19.12 -23.51
N LYS A 80 -15.10 18.95 -24.80
CA LYS A 80 -15.42 17.63 -25.36
C LYS A 80 -14.20 16.71 -25.36
N LEU A 81 -13.04 17.25 -25.74
CA LEU A 81 -11.78 16.51 -25.74
C LEU A 81 -11.37 16.10 -24.32
N TYR A 82 -11.48 17.02 -23.37
CA TYR A 82 -11.23 16.77 -21.95
C TYR A 82 -12.11 15.63 -21.40
N TYR A 83 -13.43 15.69 -21.57
CA TYR A 83 -14.32 14.64 -21.06
C TYR A 83 -14.21 13.31 -21.80
N PHE A 84 -13.86 13.34 -23.09
CA PHE A 84 -13.51 12.12 -23.81
C PHE A 84 -12.31 11.44 -23.16
N LEU A 85 -11.25 12.19 -22.84
CA LEU A 85 -10.04 11.66 -22.23
C LEU A 85 -10.29 11.11 -20.83
N GLN A 86 -11.04 11.82 -19.99
CA GLN A 86 -11.45 11.35 -18.66
C GLN A 86 -12.18 9.99 -18.70
N LEU A 87 -12.94 9.71 -19.78
CA LEU A 87 -13.57 8.40 -19.98
C LEU A 87 -12.59 7.38 -20.56
N PHE A 88 -11.76 7.81 -21.51
CA PHE A 88 -10.86 6.94 -22.24
C PHE A 88 -9.65 6.50 -21.39
N SER A 89 -9.21 7.29 -20.41
CA SER A 89 -8.10 6.98 -19.49
C SER A 89 -8.53 6.24 -18.21
N SER A 90 -9.84 6.09 -17.97
CA SER A 90 -10.37 5.63 -16.68
C SER A 90 -10.34 4.10 -16.50
N SER A 91 -9.91 3.67 -15.30
CA SER A 91 -9.90 2.27 -14.88
C SER A 91 -11.26 1.72 -14.43
N ASP A 92 -12.22 2.61 -14.15
CA ASP A 92 -13.57 2.24 -13.69
C ASP A 92 -14.43 1.63 -14.81
N TYR A 93 -14.10 1.96 -16.06
CA TYR A 93 -14.81 1.52 -17.27
C TYR A 93 -14.04 0.36 -17.93
N LYS A 94 -13.96 -0.75 -17.18
CA LYS A 94 -13.11 -1.97 -17.35
C LYS A 94 -13.21 -2.77 -18.67
N VAL A 95 -13.63 -2.20 -19.79
CA VAL A 95 -13.73 -2.95 -21.06
C VAL A 95 -12.46 -2.86 -21.93
N ILE A 96 -11.50 -2.00 -21.59
CA ILE A 96 -10.43 -1.58 -22.53
C ILE A 96 -9.05 -2.16 -22.18
N PHE A 97 -8.92 -3.19 -21.35
CA PHE A 97 -7.59 -3.67 -20.90
C PHE A 97 -7.23 -5.06 -21.45
N ASP A 98 -7.45 -5.27 -22.76
CA ASP A 98 -7.05 -6.50 -23.47
C ASP A 98 -5.94 -6.23 -24.51
N LYS A 99 -5.51 -7.29 -25.22
CA LYS A 99 -4.45 -7.20 -26.24
C LYS A 99 -4.76 -6.22 -27.38
N LYS A 100 -6.04 -5.90 -27.63
CA LYS A 100 -6.45 -5.02 -28.74
C LYS A 100 -6.11 -3.57 -28.42
N SER A 101 -6.36 -3.12 -27.19
CA SER A 101 -6.03 -1.76 -26.75
C SER A 101 -4.53 -1.53 -26.75
N HIS A 102 -3.76 -2.53 -26.32
CA HIS A 102 -2.31 -2.51 -26.44
C HIS A 102 -1.88 -2.29 -27.90
N HIS A 103 -2.40 -3.11 -28.83
CA HIS A 103 -2.04 -2.99 -30.24
C HIS A 103 -2.43 -1.64 -30.83
N ALA A 104 -3.61 -1.12 -30.47
CA ALA A 104 -4.08 0.17 -30.96
C ALA A 104 -3.21 1.32 -30.46
N LEU A 105 -2.84 1.32 -29.17
CA LEU A 105 -1.90 2.29 -28.59
C LEU A 105 -0.51 2.19 -29.24
N LEU A 106 0.02 0.96 -29.37
CA LEU A 106 1.33 0.72 -29.99
C LEU A 106 1.39 1.27 -31.43
N THR A 107 0.32 1.08 -32.20
CA THR A 107 0.23 1.56 -33.59
C THR A 107 0.27 3.09 -33.69
N HIS A 108 -0.16 3.80 -32.64
CA HIS A 108 -0.32 5.25 -32.63
C HIS A 108 0.68 5.98 -31.74
N THR A 109 1.53 5.26 -31.02
CA THR A 109 2.34 5.84 -29.94
C THR A 109 3.31 6.91 -30.41
N GLU A 110 3.92 6.78 -31.59
CA GLU A 110 4.87 7.78 -32.10
C GLU A 110 4.19 9.15 -32.29
N LEU A 111 2.98 9.15 -32.87
CA LEU A 111 2.22 10.37 -33.07
C LEU A 111 1.65 10.90 -31.75
N LEU A 112 1.14 10.02 -30.90
CA LEU A 112 0.57 10.41 -29.61
C LEU A 112 1.63 11.03 -28.69
N GLU A 113 2.81 10.41 -28.58
CA GLU A 113 3.95 10.94 -27.85
C GLU A 113 4.32 12.33 -28.36
N SER A 114 4.42 12.50 -29.69
CA SER A 114 4.71 13.80 -30.29
C SER A 114 3.66 14.86 -29.94
N GLU A 115 2.36 14.56 -29.98
CA GLU A 115 1.33 15.52 -29.58
C GLU A 115 1.42 15.85 -28.09
N ILE A 116 1.66 14.87 -27.22
CA ILE A 116 1.86 15.10 -25.77
C ILE A 116 3.04 16.03 -25.54
N GLU A 117 4.18 15.80 -26.21
CA GLU A 117 5.36 16.66 -26.10
C GLU A 117 5.09 18.09 -26.54
N GLN A 118 4.31 18.28 -27.62
CA GLN A 118 3.92 19.63 -28.05
C GLN A 118 3.03 20.31 -27.00
N LEU A 119 2.06 19.59 -26.42
CA LEU A 119 1.19 20.13 -25.38
C LEU A 119 1.96 20.52 -24.10
N LEU A 120 3.03 19.81 -23.76
CA LEU A 120 3.91 20.17 -22.63
C LEU A 120 4.65 21.50 -22.83
N LEU A 121 4.76 22.00 -24.07
CA LEU A 121 5.36 23.30 -24.38
C LEU A 121 4.34 24.44 -24.30
N GLU A 122 3.04 24.13 -24.26
CA GLU A 122 1.98 25.12 -24.24
C GLU A 122 1.78 25.70 -22.83
N THR A 123 1.25 26.93 -22.79
CA THR A 123 0.85 27.55 -21.52
C THR A 123 -0.40 26.86 -20.97
N ASN A 124 -0.44 26.61 -19.66
CA ASN A 124 -1.63 26.02 -19.04
C ASN A 124 -2.89 26.90 -19.29
N THR A 125 -3.99 26.25 -19.68
CA THR A 125 -5.27 26.91 -19.98
C THR A 125 -6.43 26.12 -19.40
N GLN A 126 -7.46 26.83 -18.94
CA GLN A 126 -8.71 26.22 -18.47
C GLN A 126 -9.53 25.72 -19.66
N LEU A 127 -9.94 24.46 -19.62
CA LEU A 127 -10.61 23.75 -20.72
C LEU A 127 -12.12 23.61 -20.51
N ILE A 128 -12.58 23.59 -19.26
CA ILE A 128 -14.00 23.46 -18.89
C ILE A 128 -14.49 24.61 -17.99
N GLN A 129 -15.79 24.86 -18.02
CA GLN A 129 -16.42 25.83 -17.13
C GLN A 129 -16.89 25.18 -15.83
N ASN A 130 -16.53 25.77 -14.69
CA ASN A 130 -16.96 25.34 -13.34
C ASN A 130 -16.59 23.87 -13.02
N PRO A 131 -15.29 23.52 -13.01
CA PRO A 131 -14.83 22.19 -12.64
C PRO A 131 -15.38 21.78 -11.26
N THR A 132 -15.64 20.49 -11.07
CA THR A 132 -15.97 20.00 -9.74
C THR A 132 -14.74 20.09 -8.82
N PRO A 133 -14.90 20.04 -7.48
CA PRO A 133 -13.74 20.03 -6.59
C PRO A 133 -12.76 18.86 -6.77
N ALA A 134 -13.07 17.88 -7.62
CA ALA A 134 -12.24 16.73 -7.93
C ALA A 134 -11.58 16.83 -9.32
N GLU A 135 -11.79 17.93 -10.04
CA GLU A 135 -11.29 18.18 -11.40
C GLU A 135 -10.52 19.50 -11.37
N ASP A 136 -9.36 19.55 -12.02
CA ASP A 136 -8.66 20.81 -12.29
C ASP A 136 -9.27 21.51 -13.51
N GLY A 137 -9.75 20.71 -14.47
CA GLY A 137 -10.42 21.16 -15.67
C GLY A 137 -9.50 21.86 -16.67
N ASP A 138 -8.18 21.63 -16.58
CA ASP A 138 -7.17 22.37 -17.32
C ASP A 138 -6.28 21.49 -18.22
N LEU A 139 -5.42 22.14 -18.99
CA LEU A 139 -4.53 21.49 -19.93
C LEU A 139 -3.63 20.44 -19.26
N ARG A 140 -3.16 20.71 -18.05
CA ARG A 140 -2.22 19.80 -17.39
C ARG A 140 -2.91 18.50 -16.97
N GLU A 141 -4.14 18.57 -16.47
CA GLU A 141 -4.94 17.38 -16.17
C GLU A 141 -5.21 16.56 -17.45
N MET A 142 -5.53 17.22 -18.57
CA MET A 142 -5.70 16.56 -19.87
C MET A 142 -4.42 15.84 -20.33
N VAL A 143 -3.25 16.45 -20.13
CA VAL A 143 -1.96 15.83 -20.46
C VAL A 143 -1.66 14.65 -19.53
N SER A 144 -1.97 14.76 -18.24
CA SER A 144 -1.87 13.65 -17.28
C SER A 144 -2.75 12.45 -17.70
N ASP A 145 -3.97 12.70 -18.18
CA ASP A 145 -4.86 11.66 -18.71
C ASP A 145 -4.28 10.97 -19.94
N LEU A 146 -3.71 11.74 -20.86
CA LEU A 146 -3.04 11.20 -22.06
C LEU A 146 -1.88 10.27 -21.69
N ILE A 147 -1.07 10.65 -20.70
CA ILE A 147 0.04 9.82 -20.22
C ILE A 147 -0.51 8.58 -19.49
N SER A 148 -1.61 8.71 -18.75
CA SER A 148 -2.25 7.59 -18.04
C SER A 148 -2.75 6.49 -18.98
N LEU A 149 -2.97 6.77 -20.27
CA LEU A 149 -3.25 5.74 -21.28
C LEU A 149 -2.12 4.70 -21.36
N TYR A 150 -0.87 5.10 -21.14
CA TYR A 150 0.29 4.18 -21.13
C TYR A 150 0.37 3.32 -19.86
N PHE A 151 -0.38 3.66 -18.82
CA PHE A 151 -0.60 2.78 -17.69
C PHE A 151 -1.79 1.86 -17.91
N CYS A 152 -2.92 2.43 -18.33
CA CYS A 152 -4.20 1.72 -18.36
C CYS A 152 -4.27 0.74 -19.54
N HIS A 153 -3.90 1.13 -20.76
CA HIS A 153 -4.23 0.38 -21.98
C HIS A 153 -3.27 -0.78 -22.33
N PRO A 154 -2.00 -0.78 -21.92
CA PRO A 154 -1.20 -1.99 -21.92
C PRO A 154 -1.76 -2.94 -20.85
N SER A 155 -2.18 -4.15 -21.24
CA SER A 155 -2.71 -5.12 -20.27
C SER A 155 -1.67 -5.36 -19.16
N TYR A 156 -2.01 -4.95 -17.94
CA TYR A 156 -1.10 -4.89 -16.78
C TYR A 156 -0.37 -6.23 -16.51
N HIS A 157 -0.97 -7.35 -16.89
CA HIS A 157 -0.52 -8.72 -16.59
C HIS A 157 0.17 -9.44 -17.74
N SER A 158 0.48 -8.74 -18.83
CA SER A 158 0.90 -9.42 -20.05
C SER A 158 2.38 -9.16 -20.34
N GLU A 159 3.15 -10.25 -20.38
CA GLU A 159 4.60 -10.22 -20.62
C GLU A 159 4.88 -9.71 -22.04
N GLY A 160 5.91 -8.86 -22.19
CA GLY A 160 6.38 -8.38 -23.51
C GLY A 160 5.90 -6.99 -23.95
N TYR A 161 5.40 -6.15 -23.03
CA TYR A 161 4.86 -4.82 -23.34
C TYR A 161 5.62 -3.66 -22.69
N ASP A 162 6.91 -3.86 -22.43
CA ASP A 162 7.78 -2.90 -21.74
C ASP A 162 8.00 -1.60 -22.55
N ASP A 163 7.85 -1.64 -23.87
CA ASP A 163 8.08 -0.48 -24.74
C ASP A 163 7.09 0.67 -24.48
N LEU A 164 5.80 0.37 -24.35
CA LEU A 164 4.78 1.39 -24.07
C LEU A 164 4.91 1.95 -22.66
N LYS A 165 5.17 1.10 -21.67
CA LYS A 165 5.42 1.55 -20.30
C LYS A 165 6.66 2.44 -20.23
N ARG A 166 7.69 2.14 -21.01
CA ARG A 166 8.89 2.98 -21.12
C ARG A 166 8.61 4.36 -21.70
N ILE A 167 7.83 4.43 -22.78
CA ILE A 167 7.37 5.71 -23.35
C ILE A 167 6.57 6.49 -22.31
N GLY A 168 5.59 5.84 -21.67
CA GLY A 168 4.79 6.44 -20.60
C GLY A 168 5.63 6.95 -19.42
N GLY A 169 6.63 6.20 -18.98
CA GLY A 169 7.56 6.61 -17.93
C GLY A 169 8.40 7.83 -18.31
N ASN A 170 8.92 7.87 -19.54
CA ASN A 170 9.66 9.04 -20.04
C ASN A 170 8.78 10.29 -20.13
N LEU A 171 7.53 10.14 -20.60
CA LEU A 171 6.56 11.22 -20.64
C LEU A 171 6.15 11.68 -19.24
N ALA A 172 5.98 10.76 -18.29
CA ALA A 172 5.68 11.08 -16.90
C ALA A 172 6.81 11.91 -16.26
N PHE A 173 8.08 11.56 -16.48
CA PHE A 173 9.19 12.40 -16.02
C PHE A 173 9.17 13.80 -16.65
N LYS A 174 8.97 13.91 -17.97
CA LYS A 174 8.84 15.21 -18.65
C LYS A 174 7.71 16.03 -18.04
N PHE A 175 6.53 15.42 -17.87
CA PHE A 175 5.37 16.07 -17.27
C PHE A 175 5.64 16.58 -15.86
N LEU A 176 6.19 15.74 -14.98
CA LEU A 176 6.47 16.13 -13.59
C LEU A 176 7.52 17.24 -13.49
N ARG A 177 8.46 17.34 -14.44
CA ARG A 177 9.42 18.44 -14.50
C ARG A 177 8.82 19.73 -15.06
N THR A 178 7.86 19.62 -15.97
CA THR A 178 7.12 20.77 -16.53
C THR A 178 6.08 21.31 -15.55
N TYR A 179 5.35 20.43 -14.87
CA TYR A 179 4.25 20.76 -13.96
C TYR A 179 4.44 20.12 -12.56
N PRO A 180 5.55 20.41 -11.85
CA PRO A 180 5.85 19.78 -10.54
C PRO A 180 4.89 20.15 -9.41
N TYR A 181 3.97 21.11 -9.63
CA TYR A 181 3.06 21.64 -8.62
C TYR A 181 1.58 21.36 -8.94
N GLN A 182 1.29 20.38 -9.80
CA GLN A 182 -0.08 19.93 -9.99
C GLN A 182 -0.40 18.78 -9.02
N ASP A 183 -1.69 18.62 -8.69
CA ASP A 183 -2.17 17.38 -8.09
C ASP A 183 -1.73 16.19 -8.94
N THR A 184 -0.88 15.35 -8.36
CA THR A 184 -0.12 14.36 -9.09
C THR A 184 -0.83 13.02 -9.03
N SER A 185 -1.25 12.50 -10.19
CA SER A 185 -1.83 11.17 -10.27
C SER A 185 -0.82 10.10 -9.85
N ASN A 186 -1.22 9.22 -8.93
CA ASN A 186 -0.45 8.03 -8.53
C ASN A 186 -0.10 7.13 -9.74
N LEU A 187 -0.89 7.19 -10.83
CA LEU A 187 -0.60 6.46 -12.06
C LEU A 187 0.69 6.95 -12.72
N LEU A 188 0.96 8.27 -12.72
CA LEU A 188 2.19 8.82 -13.27
C LEU A 188 3.41 8.34 -12.50
N ILE A 189 3.33 8.34 -11.15
CA ILE A 189 4.40 7.85 -10.27
C ILE A 189 4.70 6.37 -10.54
N SER A 190 3.65 5.56 -10.73
CA SER A 190 3.80 4.14 -11.02
C SER A 190 4.46 3.82 -12.37
N LEU A 191 4.47 4.78 -13.31
CA LEU A 191 5.14 4.63 -14.62
C LEU A 191 6.64 4.93 -14.56
N LEU A 192 7.11 5.71 -13.58
CA LEU A 192 8.51 6.16 -13.48
C LEU A 192 9.54 5.02 -13.52
N PRO A 193 9.34 3.86 -12.85
CA PRO A 193 10.28 2.74 -12.91
C PRO A 193 10.51 2.19 -14.33
N SER A 194 9.57 2.41 -15.25
CA SER A 194 9.61 1.85 -16.60
C SER A 194 10.40 2.72 -17.58
N ALA A 195 10.70 3.98 -17.22
CA ALA A 195 11.36 4.96 -18.09
C ALA A 195 12.75 4.49 -18.56
N SER A 196 13.30 5.19 -19.56
CA SER A 196 14.71 5.05 -19.92
C SER A 196 15.58 5.64 -18.81
N ASP A 197 16.62 4.94 -18.36
CA ASP A 197 17.52 5.42 -17.29
C ASP A 197 16.77 5.98 -16.05
N PRO A 198 15.85 5.19 -15.46
CA PRO A 198 14.86 5.71 -14.51
C PRO A 198 15.51 6.30 -13.26
N LEU A 199 16.67 5.78 -12.83
CA LEU A 199 17.35 6.31 -11.64
C LEU A 199 17.92 7.72 -11.86
N GLU A 200 18.48 8.00 -13.03
CA GLU A 200 19.06 9.31 -13.37
C GLU A 200 17.96 10.37 -13.49
N GLN A 201 16.88 10.03 -14.19
CA GLN A 201 15.72 10.92 -14.31
C GLN A 201 15.07 11.18 -12.94
N TYR A 202 15.02 10.16 -12.08
CA TYR A 202 14.47 10.28 -10.72
C TYR A 202 15.30 11.22 -9.84
N THR A 203 16.62 11.08 -9.85
CA THR A 203 17.49 11.98 -9.06
C THR A 203 17.47 13.40 -9.61
N GLN A 204 17.40 13.57 -10.92
CA GLN A 204 17.27 14.89 -11.53
C GLN A 204 15.94 15.55 -11.13
N LEU A 205 14.82 14.81 -11.14
CA LEU A 205 13.53 15.34 -10.71
C LEU A 205 13.55 15.78 -9.24
N ILE A 206 14.11 14.96 -8.34
CA ILE A 206 14.27 15.35 -6.93
C ILE A 206 15.12 16.61 -6.82
N ASN A 207 16.23 16.70 -7.55
CA ASN A 207 17.09 17.87 -7.56
C ASN A 207 16.35 19.13 -8.07
N ASP A 208 15.60 19.03 -9.15
CA ASP A 208 14.83 20.14 -9.71
C ASP A 208 13.80 20.67 -8.69
N ILE A 209 13.14 19.76 -7.97
CA ILE A 209 12.19 20.10 -6.90
C ILE A 209 12.91 20.80 -5.74
N VAL A 210 14.02 20.25 -5.24
CA VAL A 210 14.78 20.81 -4.11
C VAL A 210 15.36 22.18 -4.45
N CYS A 211 15.87 22.35 -5.68
CA CYS A 211 16.48 23.60 -6.13
C CYS A 211 15.48 24.66 -6.57
N SER A 212 14.20 24.35 -6.69
CA SER A 212 13.17 25.33 -7.06
C SER A 212 13.00 26.43 -6.01
N GLU A 213 12.89 27.67 -6.48
CA GLU A 213 12.57 28.85 -5.68
C GLU A 213 11.06 28.99 -5.40
N GLN A 214 10.21 28.20 -6.08
CA GLN A 214 8.77 28.25 -5.88
C GLN A 214 8.38 27.52 -4.59
N ASN A 215 7.66 28.22 -3.73
CA ASN A 215 7.19 27.70 -2.44
C ASN A 215 5.67 27.47 -2.51
N ASP A 216 5.27 26.26 -2.92
CA ASP A 216 3.88 25.82 -3.02
C ASP A 216 3.71 24.44 -2.36
N GLU A 217 2.56 24.18 -1.74
CA GLU A 217 2.24 22.93 -1.03
C GLU A 217 2.31 21.69 -1.94
N ASN A 218 2.00 21.86 -3.23
CA ASN A 218 2.08 20.76 -4.20
C ASN A 218 3.53 20.31 -4.45
N ARG A 219 4.51 21.19 -4.26
CA ARG A 219 5.95 20.87 -4.29
C ARG A 219 6.32 19.90 -3.18
N ASP A 220 5.90 20.22 -1.96
CA ASP A 220 6.18 19.44 -0.77
C ASP A 220 5.55 18.05 -0.89
N LEU A 221 4.32 17.98 -1.42
CA LEU A 221 3.61 16.73 -1.68
C LEU A 221 4.35 15.84 -2.68
N LEU A 222 4.78 16.39 -3.82
CA LEU A 222 5.51 15.60 -4.83
C LEU A 222 6.85 15.10 -4.28
N LEU A 223 7.61 15.94 -3.57
CA LEU A 223 8.85 15.51 -2.93
C LEU A 223 8.60 14.38 -1.92
N TYR A 224 7.58 14.52 -1.08
CA TYR A 224 7.18 13.49 -0.12
C TYR A 224 6.85 12.17 -0.82
N ILE A 225 6.08 12.20 -1.91
CA ILE A 225 5.74 11.00 -2.69
C ILE A 225 7.00 10.32 -3.21
N LEU A 226 7.89 11.07 -3.86
CA LEU A 226 9.12 10.53 -4.45
C LEU A 226 10.07 9.94 -3.38
N VAL A 227 10.18 10.58 -2.22
CA VAL A 227 11.00 10.04 -1.13
C VAL A 227 10.32 8.82 -0.50
N SER A 228 8.98 8.81 -0.41
CA SER A 228 8.21 7.67 0.09
C SER A 228 8.35 6.43 -0.79
N GLU A 229 8.45 6.55 -2.11
CA GLU A 229 8.75 5.41 -2.99
C GLU A 229 10.11 4.74 -2.69
N MET A 230 11.04 5.45 -2.04
CA MET A 230 12.35 4.90 -1.65
C MET A 230 12.35 4.34 -0.23
N ILE A 231 11.71 5.04 0.71
CA ILE A 231 11.88 4.80 2.15
C ILE A 231 10.59 4.88 2.98
N GLY A 232 9.45 5.10 2.36
CA GLY A 232 8.17 5.33 3.04
C GLY A 232 7.66 4.17 3.90
N PHE A 233 6.61 4.48 4.66
CA PHE A 233 5.94 3.50 5.52
C PHE A 233 5.34 2.35 4.72
N TYR A 234 4.63 2.67 3.65
CA TYR A 234 3.85 1.72 2.86
C TYR A 234 4.64 1.03 1.74
N THR A 235 5.89 1.41 1.54
CA THR A 235 6.74 0.86 0.48
C THR A 235 7.11 -0.59 0.77
N GLU A 236 6.88 -1.45 -0.20
CA GLU A 236 7.21 -2.86 -0.13
C GLU A 236 8.67 -3.13 -0.46
N LYS A 237 9.19 -4.26 0.02
CA LYS A 237 10.52 -4.75 -0.37
C LYS A 237 10.60 -5.08 -1.88
N SER A 238 9.45 -5.29 -2.52
CA SER A 238 9.26 -5.56 -3.95
C SER A 238 9.58 -4.36 -4.83
N ASP A 239 9.31 -3.15 -4.31
CA ASP A 239 9.19 -1.94 -5.11
C ASP A 239 10.53 -1.52 -5.70
N PHE A 240 10.47 -0.98 -6.92
CA PHE A 240 11.66 -0.69 -7.70
C PHE A 240 12.56 0.34 -6.99
N PHE A 241 12.01 1.50 -6.61
CA PHE A 241 12.79 2.55 -5.96
C PHE A 241 13.20 2.19 -4.53
N TYR A 242 12.44 1.37 -3.80
CA TYR A 242 12.88 0.82 -2.52
C TYR A 242 14.12 -0.06 -2.67
N LYS A 243 14.09 -1.01 -3.61
CA LYS A 243 15.24 -1.89 -3.93
C LYS A 243 16.46 -1.07 -4.37
N LYS A 244 16.23 0.00 -5.12
CA LYS A 244 17.25 0.88 -5.71
C LYS A 244 17.63 2.09 -4.84
N SER A 245 17.05 2.25 -3.67
CA SER A 245 17.25 3.42 -2.78
C SER A 245 18.72 3.75 -2.52
N LYS A 246 19.60 2.76 -2.38
CA LYS A 246 21.06 2.97 -2.22
C LYS A 246 21.73 3.52 -3.48
N GLU A 247 21.32 3.04 -4.65
CA GLU A 247 21.81 3.52 -5.95
C GLU A 247 21.30 4.94 -6.21
N VAL A 248 20.02 5.20 -5.91
CA VAL A 248 19.42 6.54 -6.01
C VAL A 248 20.15 7.53 -5.09
N LEU A 249 20.39 7.19 -3.83
CA LEU A 249 21.13 8.09 -2.92
C LEU A 249 22.57 8.34 -3.40
N LYS A 250 23.22 7.33 -3.98
CA LYS A 250 24.55 7.49 -4.55
C LYS A 250 24.55 8.49 -5.72
N LEU A 251 23.58 8.38 -6.63
CA LEU A 251 23.41 9.35 -7.72
C LEU A 251 23.04 10.74 -7.17
N LEU A 252 22.10 10.81 -6.23
CA LEU A 252 21.67 12.06 -5.61
C LEU A 252 22.80 12.78 -4.87
N SER A 253 23.81 12.05 -4.37
CA SER A 253 24.96 12.64 -3.68
C SER A 253 25.75 13.64 -4.55
N THR A 254 25.74 13.48 -5.88
CA THR A 254 26.38 14.43 -6.81
C THR A 254 25.61 15.76 -6.88
N HIS A 255 24.30 15.74 -6.66
CA HIS A 255 23.46 16.93 -6.56
C HIS A 255 23.56 17.56 -5.17
N ILE A 256 23.49 16.74 -4.11
CA ILE A 256 23.57 17.19 -2.71
C ILE A 256 24.84 18.01 -2.44
N SER A 257 25.98 17.65 -3.06
CA SER A 257 27.23 18.41 -2.90
C SER A 257 27.17 19.86 -3.41
N HIS A 258 26.14 20.20 -4.18
CA HIS A 258 25.89 21.53 -4.73
C HIS A 258 24.68 22.23 -4.09
N TRP A 259 23.95 21.56 -3.20
CA TRP A 259 22.82 22.15 -2.49
C TRP A 259 23.31 23.09 -1.39
N SER A 260 22.55 24.16 -1.13
CA SER A 260 22.73 24.99 0.06
C SER A 260 22.27 24.26 1.33
N ASP A 261 22.71 24.73 2.49
CA ASP A 261 22.25 24.19 3.78
C ASP A 261 20.72 24.21 3.91
N ASP A 262 20.07 25.28 3.44
CA ASP A 262 18.61 25.42 3.46
C ASP A 262 17.92 24.41 2.53
N GLN A 263 18.52 24.09 1.37
CA GLN A 263 18.01 23.07 0.45
C GLN A 263 18.16 21.66 1.02
N ILE A 264 19.28 21.39 1.70
CA ILE A 264 19.48 20.12 2.42
C ILE A 264 18.47 19.99 3.57
N ASP A 265 18.30 21.04 4.36
CA ASP A 265 17.34 21.07 5.47
C ASP A 265 15.89 20.90 4.98
N TYR A 266 15.56 21.51 3.84
CA TYR A 266 14.28 21.33 3.16
C TYR A 266 14.07 19.86 2.73
N PHE A 267 15.05 19.26 2.04
CA PHE A 267 14.96 17.87 1.59
C PHE A 267 14.78 16.90 2.76
N ILE A 268 15.55 17.07 3.84
CA ILE A 268 15.47 16.23 5.03
C ILE A 268 14.12 16.44 5.74
N THR A 269 13.68 17.68 5.91
CA THR A 269 12.43 17.96 6.64
C THR A 269 11.21 17.50 5.86
N GLN A 270 11.04 17.98 4.62
CA GLN A 270 9.85 17.73 3.82
C GLN A 270 9.84 16.33 3.21
N GLY A 271 10.97 15.90 2.66
CA GLY A 271 11.07 14.59 2.02
C GLY A 271 11.13 13.43 3.02
N VAL A 272 11.92 13.57 4.10
CA VAL A 272 12.24 12.44 4.99
C VAL A 272 11.42 12.49 6.29
N LEU A 273 11.59 13.53 7.12
CA LEU A 273 11.04 13.56 8.47
C LEU A 273 9.51 13.64 8.49
N ASN A 274 8.92 14.52 7.66
CA ASN A 274 7.47 14.64 7.55
C ASN A 274 6.82 13.35 7.04
N GLY A 275 7.51 12.61 6.16
CA GLY A 275 7.04 11.29 5.71
C GLY A 275 6.95 10.26 6.83
N TYR A 276 7.72 10.43 7.90
CA TYR A 276 7.60 9.64 9.14
C TYR A 276 6.69 10.28 10.19
N SER A 277 5.96 11.34 9.84
CA SER A 277 5.18 12.17 10.77
C SER A 277 6.02 12.77 11.90
N ILE A 278 7.30 13.04 11.64
CA ILE A 278 8.20 13.70 12.59
C ILE A 278 8.23 15.18 12.24
N TYR A 279 7.72 16.01 13.15
CA TYR A 279 7.70 17.47 13.00
C TYR A 279 8.52 18.11 14.13
N PRO A 280 9.84 18.33 13.94
CA PRO A 280 10.69 18.89 14.98
C PRO A 280 10.29 20.29 15.43
N THR A 281 9.57 21.01 14.57
CA THR A 281 8.96 22.30 14.88
C THR A 281 7.43 22.15 14.85
N PRO A 282 6.76 21.81 15.96
CA PRO A 282 5.33 21.49 15.96
C PRO A 282 4.41 22.61 15.43
N LYS A 283 4.88 23.87 15.46
CA LYS A 283 4.18 25.01 14.87
C LYS A 283 3.94 24.85 13.36
N THR A 284 4.85 24.19 12.62
CA THR A 284 4.66 23.94 11.19
C THR A 284 3.50 22.98 10.96
N LYS A 285 3.40 21.91 11.77
CA LYS A 285 2.25 21.00 11.74
C LYS A 285 0.94 21.69 12.09
N ILE A 286 0.93 22.55 13.09
CA ILE A 286 -0.27 23.34 13.44
C ILE A 286 -0.69 24.24 12.26
N ALA A 287 0.27 24.88 11.58
CA ALA A 287 -0.03 25.71 10.41
C ALA A 287 -0.60 24.88 9.25
N GLU A 288 -0.04 23.70 8.98
CA GLU A 288 -0.53 22.72 8.00
C GLU A 288 -1.99 22.31 8.30
N ILE A 289 -2.27 21.91 9.56
CA ILE A 289 -3.63 21.54 9.99
C ILE A 289 -4.61 22.71 9.83
N LYS A 290 -4.19 23.94 10.16
CA LYS A 290 -5.02 25.14 9.96
C LYS A 290 -5.29 25.40 8.48
N GLY A 291 -4.31 25.16 7.61
CA GLY A 291 -4.48 25.18 6.15
C GLY A 291 -5.55 24.18 5.69
N TYR A 292 -5.50 22.93 6.17
CA TYR A 292 -6.53 21.94 5.86
C TYR A 292 -7.91 22.30 6.39
N ILE A 293 -8.01 22.84 7.60
CA ILE A 293 -9.30 23.35 8.14
C ILE A 293 -9.87 24.43 7.22
N LYS A 294 -9.02 25.35 6.74
CA LYS A 294 -9.45 26.41 5.81
C LYS A 294 -9.99 25.78 4.51
N LYS A 295 -9.22 24.90 3.87
CA LYS A 295 -9.65 24.20 2.64
C LYS A 295 -10.95 23.40 2.83
N LEU A 296 -11.11 22.72 3.96
CA LEU A 296 -12.33 21.97 4.27
C LEU A 296 -13.57 22.86 4.42
N ASN A 297 -13.41 24.05 5.01
CA ASN A 297 -14.51 25.00 5.17
C ASN A 297 -14.87 25.72 3.87
N GLU A 298 -13.89 25.91 2.98
CA GLU A 298 -14.07 26.52 1.65
C GLU A 298 -14.58 25.50 0.61
N GLY A 299 -14.36 24.20 0.85
CA GLY A 299 -14.77 23.12 -0.04
C GLY A 299 -16.26 22.78 0.01
N ASN A 300 -16.77 22.19 -1.08
CA ASN A 300 -18.17 21.78 -1.20
C ASN A 300 -18.42 20.37 -0.62
N TYR A 301 -18.03 20.16 0.64
CA TYR A 301 -18.19 18.87 1.34
C TYR A 301 -19.46 18.85 2.20
N ASN A 302 -19.89 17.65 2.61
CA ASN A 302 -21.00 17.48 3.53
C ASN A 302 -20.71 18.18 4.88
N ALA A 303 -21.61 19.08 5.30
CA ALA A 303 -21.43 19.89 6.51
C ALA A 303 -21.20 19.07 7.80
N GLN A 304 -21.79 17.89 7.94
CA GLN A 304 -21.56 17.01 9.09
C GLN A 304 -20.14 16.43 9.09
N VAL A 305 -19.63 16.08 7.90
CA VAL A 305 -18.26 15.59 7.72
C VAL A 305 -17.26 16.70 8.04
N ILE A 306 -17.47 17.91 7.52
CA ILE A 306 -16.63 19.09 7.82
C ILE A 306 -16.61 19.31 9.33
N LYS A 307 -17.77 19.39 9.99
CA LYS A 307 -17.86 19.62 11.43
C LYS A 307 -17.11 18.56 12.24
N LYS A 308 -17.21 17.29 11.85
CA LYS A 308 -16.47 16.19 12.50
C LYS A 308 -14.96 16.35 12.32
N ARG A 309 -14.49 16.55 11.07
CA ARG A 309 -13.06 16.70 10.76
C ARG A 309 -12.43 17.92 11.42
N VAL A 310 -13.09 19.06 11.36
CA VAL A 310 -12.62 20.29 12.01
C VAL A 310 -12.53 20.12 13.53
N LYS A 311 -13.46 19.37 14.15
CA LYS A 311 -13.37 19.03 15.58
C LYS A 311 -12.14 18.15 15.87
N GLU A 312 -11.90 17.13 15.06
CA GLU A 312 -10.72 16.24 15.19
C GLU A 312 -9.42 17.04 15.08
N TYR A 313 -9.30 17.89 14.07
CA TYR A 313 -8.11 18.73 13.85
C TYR A 313 -7.88 19.77 14.95
N ASN A 314 -8.94 20.41 15.44
CA ASN A 314 -8.80 21.35 16.57
C ASN A 314 -8.37 20.62 17.85
N GLN A 315 -8.83 19.38 18.07
CA GLN A 315 -8.37 18.57 19.18
C GLN A 315 -6.89 18.19 19.02
N GLU A 316 -6.46 17.85 17.80
CA GLU A 316 -5.05 17.58 17.50
C GLU A 316 -4.18 18.81 17.77
N ILE A 317 -4.58 19.99 17.29
CA ILE A 317 -3.88 21.26 17.57
C ILE A 317 -3.78 21.48 19.08
N ALA A 318 -4.89 21.34 19.82
CA ALA A 318 -4.90 21.52 21.27
C ALA A 318 -3.97 20.53 21.98
N ASN A 319 -3.91 19.27 21.53
CA ASN A 319 -3.00 18.27 22.08
C ASN A 319 -1.53 18.63 21.82
N ILE A 320 -1.21 19.10 20.61
CA ILE A 320 0.15 19.55 20.24
C ILE A 320 0.54 20.78 21.07
N GLU A 321 -0.36 21.76 21.22
CA GLU A 321 -0.11 22.98 21.99
C GLU A 321 0.05 22.70 23.49
N ASN A 322 -0.67 21.71 24.03
CA ASN A 322 -0.60 21.32 25.43
C ASN A 322 0.72 20.62 25.79
N ASP A 323 1.21 19.70 24.95
CA ASP A 323 2.50 19.03 25.18
C ASP A 323 3.27 18.80 23.86
N PRO A 324 3.98 19.84 23.37
CA PRO A 324 4.76 19.75 22.14
C PRO A 324 5.87 18.71 22.20
N ILE A 325 6.45 18.47 23.38
CA ILE A 325 7.57 17.54 23.57
C ILE A 325 7.05 16.10 23.46
N ALA A 326 5.93 15.78 24.12
CA ALA A 326 5.31 14.47 23.99
C ALA A 326 4.88 14.18 22.54
N PHE A 327 4.36 15.18 21.82
CA PHE A 327 4.03 15.05 20.40
C PHE A 327 5.25 14.67 19.56
N ILE A 328 6.37 15.39 19.69
CA ILE A 328 7.63 15.09 18.99
C ILE A 328 8.08 13.67 19.33
N ASN A 329 8.16 13.34 20.61
CA ASN A 329 8.60 12.01 21.07
C ASN A 329 7.70 10.88 20.56
N ALA A 330 6.39 11.10 20.47
CA ALA A 330 5.45 10.14 19.90
C ALA A 330 5.73 9.87 18.42
N GLY A 331 6.02 10.92 17.63
CA GLY A 331 6.42 10.81 16.23
C GLY A 331 7.67 9.95 16.06
N TYR A 332 8.73 10.27 16.81
CA TYR A 332 9.98 9.49 16.80
C TYR A 332 9.76 8.03 17.23
N ASN A 333 8.99 7.79 18.28
CA ASN A 333 8.68 6.43 18.76
C ASN A 333 7.93 5.62 17.70
N LYS A 334 6.95 6.24 17.02
CA LYS A 334 6.18 5.60 15.94
C LYS A 334 7.10 5.25 14.78
N ALA A 335 7.90 6.22 14.32
CA ALA A 335 8.83 6.03 13.20
C ALA A 335 9.86 4.94 13.50
N ALA A 336 10.49 4.98 14.68
CA ALA A 336 11.54 4.03 15.06
C ALA A 336 11.02 2.58 15.16
N LYS A 337 9.77 2.38 15.62
CA LYS A 337 9.12 1.06 15.62
C LYS A 337 8.94 0.51 14.21
N ILE A 338 8.57 1.36 13.25
CA ILE A 338 8.36 0.91 11.87
C ILE A 338 9.72 0.65 11.19
N LEU A 339 10.72 1.48 11.46
CA LEU A 339 12.04 1.36 10.87
C LEU A 339 12.82 0.14 11.37
N MET A 340 12.51 -0.43 12.54
CA MET A 340 13.26 -1.54 13.13
C MET A 340 13.36 -2.78 12.21
N VAL A 341 12.37 -2.96 11.32
CA VAL A 341 12.29 -4.05 10.34
C VAL A 341 12.75 -3.64 8.92
N LYS A 342 13.01 -2.34 8.67
CA LYS A 342 13.39 -1.78 7.36
C LYS A 342 14.88 -1.45 7.28
N ASN A 343 15.72 -2.48 7.25
CA ASN A 343 17.19 -2.31 7.23
C ASN A 343 17.71 -1.45 6.05
N ASN A 344 17.12 -1.57 4.86
CA ASN A 344 17.52 -0.75 3.71
C ASN A 344 17.31 0.74 3.98
N THR A 345 16.17 1.08 4.56
CA THR A 345 15.84 2.45 4.98
C THR A 345 16.78 2.96 6.05
N ILE A 346 17.10 2.17 7.08
CA ILE A 346 18.09 2.59 8.10
C ILE A 346 19.44 2.91 7.44
N THR A 347 19.93 2.04 6.55
CA THR A 347 21.18 2.29 5.82
C THR A 347 21.09 3.55 4.93
N PHE A 348 19.94 3.80 4.30
CA PHE A 348 19.71 5.03 3.54
C PHE A 348 19.85 6.26 4.45
N LEU A 349 19.18 6.27 5.60
CA LEU A 349 19.23 7.38 6.57
C LEU A 349 20.64 7.60 7.13
N GLU A 350 21.36 6.53 7.47
CA GLU A 350 22.76 6.60 7.91
C GLU A 350 23.68 7.22 6.85
N ASN A 351 23.48 6.86 5.59
CA ASN A 351 24.26 7.42 4.49
C ASN A 351 23.89 8.87 4.21
N LEU A 352 22.61 9.22 4.26
CA LEU A 352 22.14 10.61 4.11
C LEU A 352 22.70 11.50 5.22
N SER A 353 22.68 11.04 6.47
CA SER A 353 23.27 11.76 7.60
C SER A 353 24.77 12.02 7.42
N LYS A 354 25.52 11.06 6.85
CA LYS A 354 26.96 11.24 6.54
C LYS A 354 27.21 12.22 5.40
N LEU A 355 26.30 12.29 4.42
CA LEU A 355 26.39 13.19 3.28
C LEU A 355 26.06 14.65 3.64
N THR A 356 25.45 14.89 4.81
CA THR A 356 24.91 16.20 5.20
C THR A 356 25.47 16.65 6.57
N PRO A 357 26.80 16.69 6.76
CA PRO A 357 27.42 16.91 8.07
C PRO A 357 27.07 18.26 8.71
N ASP A 358 26.88 19.31 7.92
CA ASP A 358 26.67 20.68 8.38
C ASP A 358 25.19 21.09 8.47
N SER A 359 24.27 20.20 8.04
CA SER A 359 22.83 20.44 8.06
C SER A 359 22.30 20.54 9.49
N LYS A 360 21.43 21.53 9.73
CA LYS A 360 20.78 21.73 11.05
C LYS A 360 19.80 20.60 11.35
N THR A 361 19.19 20.03 10.32
CA THR A 361 18.22 18.93 10.45
C THR A 361 18.86 17.56 10.62
N LYS A 362 20.19 17.44 10.43
CA LYS A 362 20.96 16.22 10.70
C LYS A 362 20.73 15.66 12.11
N VAL A 363 20.62 16.53 13.12
CA VAL A 363 20.36 16.11 14.51
C VAL A 363 19.08 15.27 14.63
N HIS A 364 18.07 15.58 13.82
CA HIS A 364 16.80 14.87 13.81
C HIS A 364 16.91 13.51 13.13
N LEU A 365 17.72 13.40 12.07
CA LEU A 365 18.06 12.11 11.45
C LEU A 365 18.83 11.22 12.42
N ASP A 366 19.87 11.76 13.07
CA ASP A 366 20.70 11.02 14.01
C ASP A 366 19.89 10.52 15.21
N GLN A 367 18.99 11.35 15.73
CA GLN A 367 18.06 10.94 16.79
C GLN A 367 17.19 9.76 16.34
N LEU A 368 16.60 9.83 15.14
CA LEU A 368 15.76 8.75 14.61
C LEU A 368 16.54 7.45 14.43
N ILE A 369 17.75 7.55 13.86
CA ILE A 369 18.65 6.40 13.66
C ILE A 369 19.03 5.80 15.02
N ALA A 370 19.52 6.61 15.96
CA ALA A 370 19.94 6.16 17.28
C ALA A 370 18.81 5.47 18.04
N GLN A 371 17.60 6.05 18.02
CA GLN A 371 16.43 5.48 18.67
C GLN A 371 16.00 4.17 18.02
N THR A 372 16.02 4.08 16.70
CA THR A 372 15.71 2.84 15.96
C THR A 372 16.70 1.73 16.33
N LEU A 373 18.01 2.03 16.34
CA LEU A 373 19.05 1.08 16.72
C LEU A 373 18.96 0.66 18.20
N ALA A 374 18.64 1.60 19.09
CA ALA A 374 18.42 1.30 20.51
C ALA A 374 17.22 0.36 20.72
N LEU A 375 16.09 0.60 20.05
CA LEU A 375 14.92 -0.27 20.08
C LEU A 375 15.22 -1.67 19.52
N LYS A 376 15.99 -1.73 18.43
CA LYS A 376 16.41 -3.01 17.83
C LYS A 376 17.25 -3.83 18.82
N ASN A 377 18.18 -3.19 19.51
CA ASN A 377 19.11 -3.81 20.47
C ASN A 377 18.53 -4.01 21.88
N THR A 378 17.31 -3.51 22.16
CA THR A 378 16.67 -3.67 23.47
C THR A 378 16.44 -5.17 23.75
N PRO A 379 16.83 -5.68 24.94
CA PRO A 379 16.55 -7.06 25.33
C PRO A 379 15.07 -7.40 25.13
N LYS A 380 14.83 -8.47 24.38
CA LYS A 380 13.46 -8.91 24.06
C LYS A 380 12.89 -9.69 25.25
N VAL A 381 11.67 -9.34 25.65
CA VAL A 381 10.93 -10.06 26.69
C VAL A 381 10.65 -11.50 26.24
N PHE A 382 10.42 -11.66 24.93
CA PHE A 382 10.08 -12.93 24.29
C PHE A 382 11.13 -13.30 23.21
N PRO A 383 12.32 -13.76 23.62
CA PRO A 383 13.37 -14.13 22.68
C PRO A 383 13.04 -15.42 21.93
N ILE A 384 13.19 -15.42 20.61
CA ILE A 384 13.04 -16.60 19.74
C ILE A 384 14.40 -17.30 19.57
N ASN A 385 14.39 -18.55 19.07
CA ASN A 385 15.56 -19.38 18.78
C ASN A 385 16.33 -19.85 20.02
N LYS A 386 15.67 -19.90 21.17
CA LYS A 386 16.20 -20.64 22.32
C LYS A 386 16.11 -22.13 22.07
N THR A 387 17.19 -22.85 22.38
CA THR A 387 17.15 -24.31 22.47
C THR A 387 16.68 -24.66 23.89
N PRO A 388 15.49 -25.24 24.06
CA PRO A 388 15.01 -25.62 25.39
C PRO A 388 15.87 -26.77 25.91
N LYS A 389 16.10 -26.79 27.22
CA LYS A 389 16.82 -27.88 27.89
C LYS A 389 16.00 -29.16 27.83
N ILE A 390 14.69 -29.04 28.06
CA ILE A 390 13.73 -30.13 27.94
C ILE A 390 13.02 -30.03 26.59
N LYS A 391 13.15 -31.07 25.77
CA LYS A 391 12.60 -31.10 24.41
C LYS A 391 11.34 -31.97 24.37
N PHE A 392 10.23 -31.35 23.98
CA PHE A 392 9.01 -32.07 23.63
C PHE A 392 9.11 -32.59 22.18
N SER A 393 8.67 -33.82 21.97
CA SER A 393 8.55 -34.49 20.68
C SER A 393 7.31 -34.04 19.91
N ASP A 394 6.27 -33.63 20.64
CA ASP A 394 5.01 -33.12 20.11
C ASP A 394 4.77 -31.67 20.55
N LEU A 395 4.74 -30.76 19.56
CA LEU A 395 4.58 -29.34 19.83
C LEU A 395 3.17 -29.01 20.35
N HIS A 396 2.13 -29.66 19.83
CA HIS A 396 0.76 -29.36 20.23
C HIS A 396 0.49 -29.86 21.66
N PHE A 397 1.08 -31.00 22.04
CA PHE A 397 1.07 -31.45 23.44
C PHE A 397 1.80 -30.46 24.37
N LYS A 398 2.93 -29.90 23.92
CA LYS A 398 3.63 -28.83 24.65
C LYS A 398 2.76 -27.59 24.83
N LEU A 399 1.96 -27.20 23.83
CA LEU A 399 1.04 -26.07 23.95
C LEU A 399 0.00 -26.30 25.05
N LEU A 400 -0.51 -27.52 25.24
CA LEU A 400 -1.42 -27.82 26.35
C LEU A 400 -0.75 -27.62 27.72
N VAL A 401 0.52 -28.02 27.84
CA VAL A 401 1.31 -27.81 29.06
C VAL A 401 1.55 -26.31 29.32
N ILE A 402 1.80 -25.54 28.25
CA ILE A 402 1.97 -24.08 28.34
C ILE A 402 0.65 -23.42 28.74
N GLU A 403 -0.48 -23.82 28.15
CA GLU A 403 -1.82 -23.35 28.53
C GLU A 403 -2.06 -23.49 30.04
N GLU A 404 -1.85 -24.70 30.55
CA GLU A 404 -2.04 -25.02 31.97
C GLU A 404 -1.09 -24.21 32.88
N LEU A 405 0.20 -24.13 32.55
CA LEU A 405 1.19 -23.51 33.43
C LEU A 405 1.21 -21.98 33.32
N MET A 406 1.09 -21.42 32.12
CA MET A 406 1.23 -19.98 31.85
C MET A 406 -0.09 -19.24 32.05
N TYR A 407 -1.19 -19.74 31.51
CA TYR A 407 -2.45 -18.99 31.45
C TYR A 407 -3.40 -19.36 32.59
N LYS A 408 -3.59 -20.66 32.85
CA LYS A 408 -4.46 -21.12 33.94
C LYS A 408 -3.84 -20.95 35.32
N LYS A 409 -2.59 -21.41 35.51
CA LYS A 409 -1.91 -21.39 36.83
C LYS A 409 -1.02 -20.16 37.07
N ASN A 410 -0.68 -19.39 36.04
CA ASN A 410 0.23 -18.23 36.13
C ASN A 410 1.62 -18.56 36.74
N LEU A 411 2.11 -19.79 36.55
CA LEU A 411 3.40 -20.27 37.07
C LEU A 411 4.55 -20.13 36.06
N LEU A 412 4.26 -20.13 34.77
CA LEU A 412 5.26 -19.98 33.70
C LEU A 412 5.34 -18.52 33.25
N THR A 413 6.39 -17.81 33.65
CA THR A 413 6.57 -16.37 33.41
C THR A 413 7.78 -16.05 32.52
N PRO A 414 7.77 -14.93 31.77
CA PRO A 414 6.67 -13.98 31.62
C PRO A 414 5.50 -14.58 30.83
N LYS A 415 4.27 -14.11 31.10
CA LYS A 415 3.09 -14.46 30.30
C LYS A 415 3.30 -13.92 28.88
N PHE A 416 3.19 -14.77 27.88
CA PHE A 416 3.35 -14.35 26.49
C PHE A 416 2.15 -13.50 26.08
N ASP A 417 2.45 -12.40 25.40
CA ASP A 417 1.47 -11.48 24.85
C ASP A 417 1.88 -11.13 23.42
N LEU A 418 1.03 -11.48 22.46
CA LEU A 418 1.30 -11.31 21.04
C LEU A 418 1.51 -9.85 20.67
N THR A 419 0.73 -8.92 21.25
CA THR A 419 0.86 -7.49 20.96
C THR A 419 2.21 -6.95 21.42
N GLN A 420 2.65 -7.30 22.62
CA GLN A 420 3.96 -6.94 23.14
C GLN A 420 5.08 -7.64 22.37
N PHE A 421 4.87 -8.89 21.92
CA PHE A 421 5.79 -9.62 21.07
C PHE A 421 6.00 -8.91 19.72
N ILE A 422 4.92 -8.58 19.01
CA ILE A 422 4.97 -7.85 17.73
C ILE A 422 5.71 -6.51 17.91
N ALA A 423 5.40 -5.76 18.97
CA ALA A 423 6.04 -4.47 19.25
C ALA A 423 7.56 -4.54 19.46
N GLN A 424 8.11 -5.72 19.76
CA GLN A 424 9.54 -5.94 19.99
C GLN A 424 10.24 -6.66 18.83
N TYR A 425 9.47 -7.27 17.94
CA TYR A 425 9.96 -8.11 16.85
C TYR A 425 10.49 -7.27 15.69
N HIS A 426 11.73 -7.53 15.26
CA HIS A 426 12.47 -6.65 14.33
C HIS A 426 13.02 -7.36 13.09
N LEU A 427 12.73 -8.65 12.89
CA LEU A 427 13.23 -9.38 11.72
C LEU A 427 12.32 -9.18 10.49
N ARG A 428 11.01 -9.06 10.72
CA ARG A 428 10.00 -8.65 9.74
C ARG A 428 8.84 -7.98 10.45
N GLU A 429 8.00 -7.30 9.69
CA GLU A 429 6.68 -6.87 10.15
C GLU A 429 5.77 -8.09 10.35
N ILE A 430 4.92 -8.04 11.38
CA ILE A 430 3.87 -9.02 11.64
C ILE A 430 2.56 -8.23 11.68
N ASP A 431 1.73 -8.40 10.66
CA ASP A 431 0.41 -7.76 10.59
C ASP A 431 -0.63 -8.72 11.14
N LYS A 432 -1.06 -8.47 12.38
CA LYS A 432 -2.07 -9.30 13.05
C LYS A 432 -3.39 -9.35 12.26
N GLU A 433 -3.79 -8.26 11.61
CA GLU A 433 -5.10 -8.19 10.94
C GLU A 433 -5.11 -8.99 9.63
N GLN A 434 -3.96 -9.11 8.96
CA GLN A 434 -3.81 -9.91 7.75
C GLN A 434 -3.41 -11.35 8.02
N GLU A 435 -2.46 -11.57 8.94
CA GLU A 435 -1.87 -12.88 9.22
C GLU A 435 -2.63 -13.66 10.31
N GLY A 436 -3.52 -13.00 11.07
CA GLY A 436 -4.17 -13.59 12.24
C GLY A 436 -5.17 -14.71 11.94
N TYR A 437 -5.52 -14.92 10.67
CA TYR A 437 -6.37 -16.02 10.18
C TYR A 437 -5.60 -17.34 10.03
N GLU A 438 -4.28 -17.32 10.19
CA GLU A 438 -3.45 -18.52 10.25
C GLU A 438 -2.54 -18.47 11.49
N VAL A 439 -1.82 -19.56 11.74
CA VAL A 439 -0.84 -19.61 12.82
C VAL A 439 0.36 -18.71 12.49
N ILE A 440 0.60 -17.70 13.32
CA ILE A 440 1.76 -16.80 13.25
C ILE A 440 3.03 -17.61 13.56
N PRO A 441 3.93 -17.84 12.57
CA PRO A 441 5.07 -18.76 12.72
C PRO A 441 6.03 -18.37 13.84
N GLU A 442 6.22 -17.07 14.06
CA GLU A 442 7.13 -16.51 15.07
C GLU A 442 6.63 -16.75 16.49
N ALA A 443 5.32 -16.58 16.72
CA ALA A 443 4.70 -16.86 18.00
C ALA A 443 4.79 -18.36 18.30
N LEU A 444 4.52 -19.22 17.31
CA LEU A 444 4.71 -20.66 17.44
C LEU A 444 6.17 -21.04 17.69
N ALA A 445 7.12 -20.39 17.01
CA ALA A 445 8.56 -20.60 17.21
C ALA A 445 9.02 -20.21 18.61
N TYR A 446 8.47 -19.14 19.19
CA TYR A 446 8.69 -18.79 20.60
C TYR A 446 8.26 -19.95 21.52
N PHE A 447 7.02 -20.44 21.41
CA PHE A 447 6.54 -21.53 22.27
C PHE A 447 7.30 -22.84 22.05
N LYS A 448 7.71 -23.13 20.81
CA LYS A 448 8.60 -24.25 20.51
C LYS A 448 9.93 -24.16 21.26
N GLY A 449 10.52 -22.97 21.32
CA GLY A 449 11.78 -22.69 22.02
C GLY A 449 11.69 -22.43 23.52
N LEU A 450 10.48 -22.26 24.07
CA LEU A 450 10.25 -21.95 25.49
C LEU A 450 10.73 -23.08 26.40
N ASP A 451 11.63 -22.78 27.33
CA ASP A 451 12.12 -23.74 28.32
C ASP A 451 11.12 -23.85 29.47
N ILE A 452 10.86 -25.07 29.93
CA ILE A 452 9.98 -25.35 31.07
C ILE A 452 10.78 -26.26 32.01
N SER A 453 10.93 -25.87 33.27
CA SER A 453 11.70 -26.66 34.24
C SER A 453 10.96 -27.93 34.65
N GLU A 454 11.70 -28.96 35.07
CA GLU A 454 11.12 -30.20 35.62
C GLU A 454 10.21 -29.92 36.82
N GLU A 455 10.55 -28.92 37.65
CA GLU A 455 9.73 -28.50 38.79
C GLU A 455 8.35 -27.98 38.34
N LEU A 456 8.29 -27.20 37.27
CA LEU A 456 7.02 -26.71 36.72
C LEU A 456 6.24 -27.84 36.04
N LEU A 457 6.91 -28.72 35.30
CA LEU A 457 6.30 -29.88 34.67
C LEU A 457 5.67 -30.83 35.70
N ALA A 458 6.30 -31.01 36.86
CA ALA A 458 5.75 -31.79 37.97
C ALA A 458 4.48 -31.16 38.60
N LYS A 459 4.18 -29.88 38.36
CA LYS A 459 2.94 -29.21 38.84
C LYS A 459 1.74 -29.40 37.90
N VAL A 460 1.93 -30.07 36.76
CA VAL A 460 0.86 -30.40 35.82
C VAL A 460 0.18 -31.68 36.26
N THR A 461 -1.09 -31.57 36.67
CA THR A 461 -1.94 -32.70 37.08
C THR A 461 -3.08 -32.96 36.12
N SER A 462 -3.50 -31.95 35.36
CA SER A 462 -4.55 -32.01 34.36
C SER A 462 -4.12 -31.22 33.13
N LEU A 463 -4.50 -31.69 31.95
CA LEU A 463 -4.39 -30.95 30.69
C LEU A 463 -5.76 -30.88 30.02
N THR A 464 -6.03 -29.80 29.30
CA THR A 464 -7.25 -29.64 28.51
C THR A 464 -6.86 -29.23 27.10
N GLN A 465 -7.33 -29.96 26.10
CA GLN A 465 -7.35 -29.51 24.72
C GLN A 465 -8.72 -28.93 24.42
N ASP A 466 -8.80 -27.61 24.28
CA ASP A 466 -10.06 -26.92 24.04
C ASP A 466 -10.45 -27.01 22.54
N CYS A 467 -11.71 -27.33 22.25
CA CYS A 467 -12.26 -27.29 20.89
C CYS A 467 -12.60 -25.89 20.38
N GLY A 468 -12.54 -24.85 21.23
CA GLY A 468 -12.77 -23.45 20.89
C GLY A 468 -14.22 -22.98 20.95
N VAL A 469 -15.19 -23.88 21.19
CA VAL A 469 -16.62 -23.53 21.21
C VAL A 469 -16.96 -22.56 22.35
N ASP A 470 -16.29 -22.65 23.50
CA ASP A 470 -16.50 -21.80 24.68
C ASP A 470 -15.46 -20.67 24.84
N GLY A 471 -14.85 -20.23 23.74
CA GLY A 471 -13.85 -19.15 23.75
C GLY A 471 -12.39 -19.62 23.72
N GLY A 472 -12.16 -20.94 23.66
CA GLY A 472 -10.86 -21.53 23.34
C GLY A 472 -9.74 -21.33 24.35
N ALA A 473 -8.57 -21.91 24.04
CA ALA A 473 -7.38 -21.78 24.86
C ALA A 473 -6.67 -20.44 24.62
N ASP A 474 -6.22 -19.78 25.68
CA ASP A 474 -5.48 -18.51 25.58
C ASP A 474 -4.23 -18.66 24.71
N VAL A 475 -3.51 -19.78 24.84
CA VAL A 475 -2.32 -20.05 24.02
C VAL A 475 -2.63 -20.06 22.52
N TYR A 476 -3.84 -20.46 22.12
CA TYR A 476 -4.27 -20.41 20.72
C TYR A 476 -4.54 -18.97 20.27
N ALA A 477 -5.22 -18.16 21.09
CA ALA A 477 -5.41 -16.74 20.79
C ALA A 477 -4.08 -15.96 20.62
N GLN A 478 -2.98 -16.44 21.22
CA GLN A 478 -1.65 -15.85 21.05
C GLN A 478 -0.90 -16.29 19.79
N ILE A 479 -1.20 -17.46 19.21
CA ILE A 479 -0.52 -17.96 18.00
C ILE A 479 -1.39 -17.88 16.75
N TRP A 480 -2.71 -17.93 16.91
CA TRP A 480 -3.72 -17.93 15.84
C TRP A 480 -4.90 -17.05 16.31
N PRO A 481 -4.73 -15.71 16.28
CA PRO A 481 -5.65 -14.77 16.94
C PRO A 481 -7.09 -14.78 16.48
N PHE A 482 -7.33 -15.15 15.22
CA PHE A 482 -8.66 -15.25 14.62
C PHE A 482 -9.07 -16.70 14.34
N TRP A 483 -8.49 -17.65 15.09
CA TRP A 483 -8.92 -19.05 15.05
C TRP A 483 -10.40 -19.17 15.40
N ASP A 484 -11.20 -19.68 14.47
CA ASP A 484 -12.64 -19.86 14.63
C ASP A 484 -13.08 -21.25 14.14
N PRO A 485 -13.20 -22.22 15.05
CA PRO A 485 -13.74 -23.55 14.76
C PRO A 485 -15.17 -23.50 14.18
N GLY A 486 -15.96 -22.48 14.54
CA GLY A 486 -17.31 -22.27 14.00
C GLY A 486 -17.32 -21.91 12.51
N CYS A 487 -16.22 -21.36 12.00
CA CYS A 487 -16.00 -21.10 10.59
C CYS A 487 -15.24 -22.22 9.86
N GLY A 488 -14.96 -23.34 10.54
CA GLY A 488 -14.34 -24.54 9.96
C GLY A 488 -12.84 -24.65 10.16
N ASP A 489 -12.22 -23.82 11.02
CA ASP A 489 -10.81 -23.98 11.37
C ASP A 489 -10.56 -25.26 12.16
N GLU A 490 -9.51 -26.01 11.79
CA GLU A 490 -9.16 -27.23 12.52
C GLU A 490 -8.45 -26.93 13.85
N VAL A 491 -8.69 -27.79 14.85
CA VAL A 491 -7.86 -27.82 16.07
C VAL A 491 -6.43 -28.27 15.76
N LEU A 492 -5.46 -27.75 16.53
CA LEU A 492 -4.07 -28.21 16.45
C LEU A 492 -3.91 -29.60 17.09
N LYS A 493 -3.94 -30.64 16.23
CA LYS A 493 -3.99 -32.06 16.64
C LYS A 493 -2.75 -32.55 17.38
N VAL A 494 -2.91 -33.10 18.58
CA VAL A 494 -1.87 -33.84 19.31
C VAL A 494 -1.59 -35.15 18.59
N SER A 495 -0.32 -35.38 18.24
CA SER A 495 0.08 -36.56 17.48
C SER A 495 0.57 -37.69 18.39
N ASN A 496 0.82 -38.86 17.78
CA ASN A 496 1.42 -40.00 18.46
C ASN A 496 2.79 -39.69 19.09
N LYS A 497 3.47 -38.62 18.68
CA LYS A 497 4.75 -38.21 19.27
C LYS A 497 4.61 -37.85 20.76
N ALA A 498 3.43 -37.41 21.21
CA ALA A 498 3.16 -37.05 22.59
C ALA A 498 3.39 -38.21 23.58
N SER A 499 3.26 -39.47 23.12
CA SER A 499 3.61 -40.65 23.93
C SER A 499 5.05 -40.62 24.46
N LYS A 500 5.98 -39.98 23.75
CA LYS A 500 7.38 -39.79 24.17
C LYS A 500 7.55 -38.70 25.23
N ASP A 501 6.55 -37.83 25.36
CA ASP A 501 6.58 -36.65 26.22
C ASP A 501 5.86 -36.89 27.56
N LEU A 502 5.03 -37.94 27.67
CA LEU A 502 4.42 -38.36 28.95
C LEU A 502 5.41 -38.56 30.10
N PRO A 503 6.64 -39.10 29.92
CA PRO A 503 7.65 -39.14 30.97
C PRO A 503 8.00 -37.78 31.58
N LEU A 504 7.80 -36.68 30.84
CA LEU A 504 8.10 -35.33 31.29
C LEU A 504 7.10 -34.81 32.35
N LEU A 505 5.92 -35.43 32.45
CA LEU A 505 4.83 -34.98 33.32
C LEU A 505 4.51 -36.08 34.36
N PRO A 506 5.35 -36.23 35.41
CA PRO A 506 5.27 -37.37 36.33
C PRO A 506 3.97 -37.41 37.16
N ASN A 507 3.31 -36.27 37.34
CA ASN A 507 2.11 -36.14 38.15
C ASN A 507 0.83 -35.91 37.33
N LEU A 508 0.88 -36.09 35.99
CA LEU A 508 -0.29 -35.96 35.14
C LEU A 508 -1.29 -37.08 35.46
N GLN A 509 -2.52 -36.71 35.81
CA GLN A 509 -3.59 -37.64 36.21
C GLN A 509 -4.68 -37.73 35.16
N GLN A 510 -4.97 -36.63 34.44
CA GLN A 510 -6.02 -36.60 33.44
C GLN A 510 -5.72 -35.70 32.24
N VAL A 511 -6.27 -36.04 31.08
CA VAL A 511 -6.34 -35.18 29.90
C VAL A 511 -7.79 -35.11 29.42
N ILE A 512 -8.28 -33.90 29.24
CA ILE A 512 -9.66 -33.59 28.80
C ILE A 512 -9.60 -33.08 27.36
N GLY A 513 -10.50 -33.52 26.48
CA GLY A 513 -10.64 -32.98 25.12
C GLY A 513 -9.69 -33.58 24.06
N LEU A 514 -9.02 -34.70 24.36
CA LEU A 514 -8.06 -35.31 23.43
C LEU A 514 -8.73 -35.86 22.15
N GLU A 515 -10.02 -36.18 22.21
CA GLU A 515 -10.85 -36.63 21.10
C GLU A 515 -10.86 -35.67 19.91
N HIS A 516 -10.69 -34.37 20.15
CA HIS A 516 -10.57 -33.34 19.10
C HIS A 516 -9.36 -33.59 18.18
N SER A 517 -8.32 -34.27 18.69
CA SER A 517 -7.16 -34.68 17.91
C SER A 517 -7.37 -35.94 17.07
N ASN A 518 -8.51 -36.63 17.18
CA ASN A 518 -8.75 -37.98 16.65
C ASN A 518 -7.58 -38.95 16.97
N PRO A 519 -7.28 -39.15 18.27
CA PRO A 519 -6.05 -39.81 18.70
C PRO A 519 -6.02 -41.26 18.26
N SER A 520 -4.84 -41.73 17.83
CA SER A 520 -4.71 -43.14 17.45
C SER A 520 -4.83 -44.06 18.67
N LYS A 521 -5.24 -45.32 18.42
CA LYS A 521 -5.28 -46.36 19.47
C LYS A 521 -3.96 -46.48 20.24
N LYS A 522 -2.82 -46.28 19.55
CA LYS A 522 -1.50 -46.34 20.16
C LYS A 522 -1.30 -45.22 21.19
N LEU A 523 -1.70 -44.00 20.86
CA LEU A 523 -1.58 -42.87 21.79
C LEU A 523 -2.48 -43.07 23.01
N ILE A 524 -3.73 -43.48 22.79
CA ILE A 524 -4.68 -43.81 23.87
C ILE A 524 -4.09 -44.88 24.81
N SER A 525 -3.50 -45.95 24.26
CA SER A 525 -2.85 -46.99 25.08
C SER A 525 -1.71 -46.42 25.94
N SER A 526 -0.88 -45.52 25.40
CA SER A 526 0.23 -44.91 26.15
C SER A 526 -0.23 -44.08 27.35
N PHE A 527 -1.39 -43.40 27.27
CA PHE A 527 -1.99 -42.72 28.41
C PHE A 527 -2.51 -43.72 29.45
N LYS A 528 -3.23 -44.75 29.02
CA LYS A 528 -3.81 -45.79 29.90
C LYS A 528 -2.75 -46.60 30.66
N GLU A 529 -1.64 -46.96 30.00
CA GLU A 529 -0.52 -47.67 30.62
C GLU A 529 0.10 -46.90 31.80
N ARG A 530 -0.01 -45.57 31.76
CA ARG A 530 0.43 -44.66 32.83
C ARG A 530 -0.66 -44.28 33.81
N GLN A 531 -1.84 -44.92 33.72
CA GLN A 531 -3.02 -44.64 34.55
C GLN A 531 -3.53 -43.20 34.42
N ILE A 532 -3.28 -42.55 33.29
CA ILE A 532 -3.80 -41.21 32.99
C ILE A 532 -5.22 -41.36 32.43
N GLN A 533 -6.17 -40.68 33.06
CA GLN A 533 -7.57 -40.67 32.63
C GLN A 533 -7.73 -39.81 31.37
N LEU A 534 -8.53 -40.29 30.42
CA LEU A 534 -8.92 -39.54 29.23
C LEU A 534 -10.43 -39.31 29.31
N THR A 535 -10.83 -38.05 29.27
CA THR A 535 -12.23 -37.63 29.34
C THR A 535 -12.54 -36.73 28.16
N ASP A 536 -13.73 -36.86 27.59
CA ASP A 536 -14.18 -35.96 26.53
C ASP A 536 -14.47 -34.57 27.13
N GLN A 537 -14.31 -33.51 26.33
CA GLN A 537 -14.70 -32.17 26.74
C GLN A 537 -16.24 -32.06 26.77
N ASP A 538 -16.79 -31.57 27.88
CA ASP A 538 -18.19 -31.17 27.94
C ASP A 538 -18.35 -29.89 27.11
N VAL A 539 -19.20 -29.93 26.07
CA VAL A 539 -19.50 -28.81 25.14
C VAL A 539 -20.98 -28.47 25.20
#